data_AF-A0A2D0I3U3-F1
#
_entry.id   AF-A0A2D0I3U3-F1
#
_cell.length_a   1.000
_cell.length_b   1.000
_cell.length_c   1.000
_cell.angle_alpha   90.00
_cell.angle_beta   90.00
_cell.angle_gamma   90.00
#
_symmetry.space_group_name_H-M   'P 1'
#
loop_
_entity.id
_entity.type
_entity.pdbx_description
1 polymer ?
#
loop_
_entity_poly.entity_id
_entity_poly.type
_entity_poly.pdbx_seq_one_letter_code
_entity_poly.pdbx_strand_id
1 'polypeptide(L)'
;MGFTDEENGRKQTLHSFRGTYASLARTHHKDHGAVFEALERVLDHQEGNQVVRAYAHLADYTEQMRELLQWWADFLDELKTREED
;
A
#
# COMPACT_ATOMS: atom_id res chain seq x y z
N MET A 1 14.48 -17.03 -2.20
CA MET A 1 13.16 -16.56 -1.73
C MET A 1 12.10 -17.35 -2.49
N GLY A 2 11.39 -18.26 -1.83
CA GLY A 2 10.45 -19.21 -2.44
C GLY A 2 9.12 -18.63 -2.92
N PHE A 3 9.11 -17.39 -3.44
CA PHE A 3 7.90 -16.71 -3.94
C PHE A 3 7.68 -16.90 -5.45
N THR A 4 8.56 -17.67 -6.08
CA THR A 4 8.51 -17.95 -7.51
C THR A 4 8.28 -19.43 -7.70
N ASP A 5 7.05 -19.79 -8.06
CA ASP A 5 6.65 -21.15 -8.39
C ASP A 5 6.58 -21.25 -9.92
N GLU A 6 7.74 -21.49 -10.53
CA GLU A 6 7.90 -21.54 -11.99
C GLU A 6 7.21 -22.78 -12.60
N GLU A 7 7.13 -23.89 -11.85
CA GLU A 7 6.44 -25.11 -12.30
C GLU A 7 4.94 -24.87 -12.51
N ASN A 8 4.27 -24.13 -11.61
CA ASN A 8 2.85 -23.80 -11.75
C ASN A 8 2.61 -22.44 -12.43
N GLY A 9 3.64 -21.81 -13.01
CA GLY A 9 3.54 -20.51 -13.68
C GLY A 9 3.21 -19.32 -12.76
N ARG A 10 3.34 -19.50 -11.45
CA ARG A 10 3.02 -18.49 -10.42
C ARG A 10 4.29 -17.74 -10.00
N LYS A 11 4.55 -16.64 -10.68
CA LYS A 11 5.66 -15.74 -10.37
C LYS A 11 5.17 -14.54 -9.57
N GLN A 12 5.30 -14.57 -8.24
CA GLN A 12 5.13 -13.35 -7.45
C GLN A 12 6.34 -12.44 -7.70
N THR A 13 6.06 -11.23 -8.22
CA THR A 13 7.07 -10.19 -8.44
C THR A 13 6.80 -9.01 -7.50
N LEU A 14 7.70 -8.02 -7.48
CA LEU A 14 7.50 -6.78 -6.74
C LEU A 14 6.15 -6.11 -7.05
N HIS A 15 5.70 -6.19 -8.30
CA HIS A 15 4.40 -5.64 -8.70
C HIS A 15 3.24 -6.33 -7.97
N SER A 16 3.31 -7.64 -7.80
CA SER A 16 2.28 -8.42 -7.11
C SER A 16 2.21 -8.10 -5.63
N PHE A 17 3.36 -7.88 -4.98
CA PHE A 17 3.41 -7.40 -3.60
C PHE A 17 2.78 -6.02 -3.46
N ARG A 18 3.08 -5.10 -4.40
CA ARG A 18 2.44 -3.78 -4.46
C ARG A 18 0.92 -3.88 -4.59
N GLY A 19 0.43 -4.77 -5.47
CA GLY A 19 -1.01 -5.01 -5.64
C GLY A 19 -1.68 -5.60 -4.39
N THR A 20 -0.98 -6.48 -3.68
CA THR A 20 -1.46 -7.08 -2.42
C THR A 20 -1.61 -6.02 -1.34
N TYR A 21 -0.57 -5.22 -1.11
CA TYR A 21 -0.61 -4.07 -0.21
C TYR A 21 -1.77 -3.13 -0.56
N ALA A 22 -1.87 -2.73 -1.83
CA ALA A 22 -2.90 -1.81 -2.29
C ALA A 22 -4.33 -2.34 -2.10
N SER A 23 -4.52 -3.66 -2.17
CA SER A 23 -5.82 -4.30 -1.96
C SER A 23 -6.18 -4.39 -0.48
N LEU A 24 -5.21 -4.73 0.38
CA LEU A 24 -5.40 -4.84 1.82
C LEU A 24 -5.61 -3.47 2.46
N ALA A 25 -4.77 -2.48 2.13
CA ALA A 25 -4.95 -1.12 2.63
C ALA A 25 -6.33 -0.56 2.27
N ARG A 26 -6.82 -0.77 1.03
CA ARG A 26 -8.18 -0.34 0.66
C ARG A 26 -9.28 -1.08 1.43
N THR A 27 -9.10 -2.38 1.67
CA THR A 27 -10.05 -3.17 2.48
C THR A 27 -10.14 -2.65 3.92
N HIS A 28 -8.99 -2.31 4.50
CA HIS A 28 -8.84 -1.82 5.87
C HIS A 28 -8.86 -0.29 5.98
N HIS A 29 -9.42 0.42 4.99
CA HIS A 29 -9.45 1.89 4.97
C HIS A 29 -10.09 2.50 6.23
N LYS A 30 -11.07 1.81 6.82
CA LYS A 30 -11.73 2.25 8.07
C LYS A 30 -10.81 2.17 9.29
N ASP A 31 -9.83 1.28 9.28
CA ASP A 31 -8.98 1.01 10.43
C ASP A 31 -7.86 2.06 10.51
N HIS A 32 -7.26 2.41 9.38
CA HIS A 32 -6.16 3.39 9.32
C HIS A 32 -6.62 4.82 9.02
N GLY A 33 -7.81 5.02 8.44
CA GLY A 33 -8.39 6.35 8.18
C GLY A 33 -7.65 7.23 7.15
N ALA A 34 -6.47 6.82 6.67
CA ALA A 34 -5.72 7.54 5.65
C ALA A 34 -6.53 7.86 4.39
N VAL A 35 -6.39 9.09 3.91
CA VAL A 35 -7.04 9.58 2.68
C VAL A 35 -6.53 8.86 1.44
N PHE A 36 -7.37 8.84 0.39
CA PHE A 36 -7.06 8.16 -0.86
C PHE A 36 -5.74 8.66 -1.47
N GLU A 37 -5.49 9.97 -1.42
CA GLU A 37 -4.29 10.59 -1.95
C GLU A 37 -3.02 10.09 -1.26
N ALA A 38 -3.04 9.88 0.05
CA ALA A 38 -1.91 9.34 0.78
C ALA A 38 -1.60 7.90 0.34
N LEU A 39 -2.62 7.07 0.17
CA LEU A 39 -2.48 5.70 -0.34
C LEU A 39 -1.91 5.66 -1.76
N GLU A 40 -2.43 6.49 -2.66
CA GLU A 40 -1.94 6.56 -4.04
C GLU A 40 -0.49 7.09 -4.10
N ARG A 41 -0.11 8.02 -3.22
CA ARG A 41 1.29 8.50 -3.15
C ARG A 41 2.26 7.45 -2.60
N VAL A 42 1.87 6.63 -1.62
CA VAL A 42 2.69 5.47 -1.19
C VAL A 42 2.90 4.48 -2.35
N LEU A 43 1.93 4.37 -3.26
CA LEU A 43 2.04 3.52 -4.45
C LEU A 43 2.85 4.13 -5.59
N ASP A 44 3.36 5.36 -5.42
CA ASP A 44 3.96 6.18 -6.48
C ASP A 44 3.03 6.34 -7.70
N HIS A 45 1.72 6.41 -7.43
CA HIS A 45 0.75 6.72 -8.47
C HIS A 45 0.71 8.23 -8.71
N GLN A 46 0.87 8.60 -9.98
CA GLN A 46 0.70 9.98 -10.42
C GLN A 46 -0.74 10.22 -10.85
N GLU A 47 -1.28 11.38 -10.46
CA GLU A 47 -2.58 11.83 -10.93
C GLU A 47 -2.59 11.98 -12.46
N GLY A 48 -3.46 11.23 -13.13
CA GLY A 48 -3.55 11.20 -14.60
C GLY A 48 -4.13 12.48 -15.18
N ASN A 49 -5.00 13.17 -14.43
CA ASN A 49 -5.58 14.43 -14.85
C ASN A 49 -4.59 15.60 -14.63
N GLN A 50 -4.10 16.18 -15.72
CA GLN A 50 -3.15 17.31 -15.68
C GLN A 50 -3.70 18.53 -14.93
N VAL A 51 -5.01 18.77 -14.99
CA VAL A 51 -5.65 19.89 -14.27
C VAL A 51 -5.59 19.64 -12.77
N VAL A 52 -5.97 18.45 -12.30
CA VAL A 52 -5.94 18.10 -10.87
C VAL A 52 -4.50 18.11 -10.34
N ARG A 53 -3.56 17.59 -11.12
CA ARG A 53 -2.12 17.61 -10.79
C ARG A 53 -1.60 19.04 -10.57
N ALA A 54 -2.07 20.01 -11.36
CA ALA A 54 -1.70 21.41 -11.23
C ALA A 54 -2.18 22.05 -9.90
N TYR A 55 -3.21 21.52 -9.24
CA TYR A 55 -3.63 21.98 -7.91
C TYR A 55 -3.05 21.12 -6.79
N ALA A 56 -2.87 19.82 -7.02
CA ALA A 56 -2.41 18.86 -6.01
C ALA A 56 -0.89 18.89 -5.75
N HIS A 57 -0.10 19.63 -6.54
CA HIS A 57 1.36 19.70 -6.35
C HIS A 57 1.78 20.43 -5.07
N LEU A 58 0.91 21.27 -4.50
CA LEU A 58 1.13 21.95 -3.22
C LEU A 58 0.69 21.11 -2.01
N ALA A 59 -0.03 20.01 -2.24
CA ALA A 59 -0.53 19.18 -1.16
C ALA A 59 0.60 18.28 -0.63
N ASP A 60 0.85 18.38 0.68
CA ASP A 60 1.76 17.51 1.41
C ASP A 60 0.97 16.44 2.15
N TYR A 61 1.26 15.18 1.82
CA TYR A 61 0.64 14.01 2.43
C TYR A 61 1.63 13.20 3.28
N THR A 62 2.83 13.75 3.56
CA THR A 62 3.93 12.99 4.17
C THR A 62 3.58 12.43 5.54
N GLU A 63 2.87 13.20 6.38
CA GLU A 63 2.47 12.71 7.70
C GLU A 63 1.38 11.64 7.60
N GLN A 64 0.41 11.77 6.68
CA GLN A 64 -0.59 10.74 6.44
C GLN A 64 0.02 9.47 5.84
N MET A 65 1.04 9.60 4.99
CA MET A 65 1.80 8.46 4.48
C MET A 65 2.56 7.75 5.61
N ARG A 66 3.13 8.51 6.55
CA ARG A 66 3.80 7.94 7.73
C ARG A 66 2.81 7.14 8.58
N GLU A 67 1.67 7.71 8.91
CA GLU A 67 0.63 7.02 9.70
C GLU A 67 0.14 5.74 8.99
N LEU A 68 -0.11 5.82 7.67
CA LEU A 68 -0.52 4.66 6.88
C LEU A 68 0.54 3.54 6.86
N LEU A 69 1.81 3.90 6.70
CA LEU A 69 2.91 2.94 6.70
C LEU A 69 3.19 2.37 8.09
N GLN A 70 2.97 3.15 9.16
CA GLN A 70 3.05 2.65 10.52
C GLN A 70 1.94 1.63 10.79
N TRP A 71 0.69 1.95 10.44
CA TRP A 71 -0.42 1.00 10.53
C TRP A 71 -0.12 -0.30 9.76
N TRP A 72 0.47 -0.18 8.56
CA TRP A 72 0.84 -1.35 7.77
C TRP A 72 1.89 -2.22 8.47
N ALA A 73 2.87 -1.60 9.14
CA ALA A 73 3.86 -2.33 9.92
C ALA A 73 3.19 -3.08 11.10
N ASP A 74 2.34 -2.39 11.86
CA ASP A 74 1.62 -2.97 12.99
C ASP A 74 0.72 -4.14 12.55
N PHE A 75 0.01 -3.99 11.42
CA PHE A 75 -0.80 -5.06 10.82
C PHE A 75 0.03 -6.30 10.47
N LEU A 76 1.24 -6.13 9.91
CA LEU A 76 2.12 -7.24 9.60
C LEU A 76 2.66 -7.94 10.87
N ASP A 77 2.96 -7.18 11.91
CA ASP A 77 3.43 -7.72 13.19
C ASP A 77 2.32 -8.52 13.90
N GLU A 78 1.07 -8.04 13.86
CA GLU A 78 -0.10 -8.78 14.34
C GLU A 78 -0.31 -10.11 13.58
N LEU A 79 -0.21 -10.06 12.24
CA LEU A 79 -0.31 -11.27 11.42
C LEU A 79 0.79 -12.27 11.76
N LYS A 80 2.02 -11.81 11.95
CA LYS A 80 3.15 -12.67 12.30
C LYS A 80 2.93 -13.33 13.66
N THR A 81 2.49 -12.56 14.65
CA THR A 81 2.23 -13.07 16.01
C THR A 81 1.15 -14.16 16.00
N ARG A 82 0.10 -14.00 15.18
CA ARG A 82 -0.98 -14.99 15.06
C ARG A 82 -0.55 -16.33 14.44
N GLU A 83 0.47 -16.34 13.60
CA GLU A 83 0.97 -17.58 12.97
C GLU A 83 1.88 -18.39 13.91
N GLU A 84 2.39 -17.78 14.98
CA GLU A 84 3.27 -18.41 15.97
C GLU A 84 2.51 -19.09 17.13
N ASP A 85 1.19 -18.83 17.24
CA ASP A 85 0.24 -19.45 18.18
C ASP A 85 -0.47 -20.70 17.58
#